data_AF-A0A2A4YPZ5-F1
#
_entry.id   AF-A0A2A4YPZ5-F1
#
_cell.length_a   1.000
_cell.length_b   1.000
_cell.length_c   1.000
_cell.angle_alpha   90.00
_cell.angle_beta   90.00
_cell.angle_gamma   90.00
#
_symmetry.space_group_name_H-M   'P 1'
#
loop_
_entity.id
_entity.type
_entity.pdbx_description
1 polymer ?
#
loop_
_entity_poly.entity_id
_entity_poly.type
_entity_poly.pdbx_seq_one_letter_code
_entity_poly.pdbx_strand_id
1 'polypeptide(L)'
;MSDLKTIRKMASDCSGGIVTVKKLEESGGSKTVKHAKAVGVYVARKSGCEYGDIAKTFGYANEKSVSRVFTKVSKDILYDSTLQRDVNAVAEKLGIDLD
;
A
#
# COMPACT_ATOMS: atom_id res chain seq x y z
N MET A 1 11.18 10.90 -10.32
CA MET A 1 9.91 10.15 -10.34
C MET A 1 9.60 9.76 -8.92
N SER A 2 8.45 10.15 -8.36
CA SER A 2 8.16 9.95 -6.93
C SER A 2 8.04 8.46 -6.59
N ASP A 3 8.79 7.98 -5.60
CA ASP A 3 8.78 6.60 -5.11
C ASP A 3 7.36 6.07 -4.84
N LEU A 4 6.49 6.94 -4.33
CA LEU A 4 5.06 6.68 -4.12
C LEU A 4 4.29 6.21 -5.36
N LYS A 5 4.58 6.79 -6.54
CA LYS A 5 3.91 6.38 -7.79
C LYS A 5 4.39 4.99 -8.23
N THR A 6 5.66 4.68 -8.01
CA THR A 6 6.24 3.37 -8.28
C THR A 6 5.69 2.32 -7.33
N ILE A 7 5.61 2.62 -6.02
CA ILE A 7 5.00 1.75 -5.00
C ILE A 7 3.55 1.45 -5.35
N ARG A 8 2.78 2.47 -5.73
CA ARG A 8 1.39 2.31 -6.15
C ARG A 8 1.26 1.41 -7.37
N LYS A 9 2.13 1.57 -8.36
CA LYS A 9 2.15 0.72 -9.56
C LYS A 9 2.45 -0.73 -9.18
N MET A 10 3.48 -0.98 -8.37
CA MET A 10 3.83 -2.33 -7.92
C MET A 10 2.72 -3.00 -7.10
N ALA A 11 2.05 -2.27 -6.21
CA ALA A 11 0.90 -2.78 -5.46
C ALA A 11 -0.27 -3.17 -6.38
N SER A 12 -0.48 -2.41 -7.46
CA SER A 12 -1.46 -2.74 -8.52
C SER A 12 -1.08 -4.03 -9.24
N ASP A 13 0.19 -4.16 -9.66
CA ASP A 13 0.71 -5.32 -10.38
C ASP A 13 0.63 -6.62 -9.54
N CYS A 14 0.92 -6.56 -8.24
CA CYS A 14 0.80 -7.73 -7.35
C CYS A 14 -0.64 -8.22 -7.18
N SER A 15 -1.64 -7.39 -7.49
CA SER A 15 -3.06 -7.74 -7.35
C SER A 15 -3.67 -8.39 -8.61
N GLY A 16 -2.84 -8.79 -9.58
CA GLY A 16 -3.26 -9.64 -10.71
C GLY A 16 -4.17 -8.97 -11.74
N GLY A 17 -3.95 -7.69 -12.07
CA GLY A 17 -4.68 -6.97 -13.13
C GLY A 17 -6.14 -6.58 -12.77
N ILE A 18 -6.71 -7.12 -11.70
CA ILE A 18 -8.05 -6.78 -11.19
C ILE A 18 -8.07 -5.37 -10.57
N VAL A 19 -6.97 -5.02 -9.90
CA VAL A 19 -6.73 -3.70 -9.31
C VAL A 19 -5.86 -2.93 -10.28
N THR A 20 -6.40 -1.85 -10.84
CA THR A 20 -5.63 -0.90 -11.65
C THR A 20 -5.14 0.25 -10.80
N VAL A 21 -4.07 0.91 -11.23
CA VAL A 21 -3.51 2.10 -10.56
C VAL A 21 -4.60 3.15 -10.32
N LYS A 22 -5.53 3.31 -11.25
CA LYS A 22 -6.67 4.22 -11.15
C LYS A 22 -7.62 3.87 -9.99
N LYS A 23 -7.92 2.58 -9.78
CA LYS A 23 -8.72 2.13 -8.62
C LYS A 23 -8.01 2.39 -7.30
N LEU A 24 -6.68 2.43 -7.29
CA LEU A 24 -5.91 2.78 -6.10
C LEU A 24 -6.02 4.28 -5.77
N GLU A 25 -6.39 5.14 -6.73
CA GLU A 25 -6.60 6.58 -6.54
C GLU A 25 -8.03 6.95 -6.12
N GLU A 26 -9.00 6.05 -6.30
CA GLU A 26 -10.40 6.31 -6.01
C GLU A 26 -10.71 6.15 -4.51
N SER A 27 -11.61 6.95 -3.96
CA SER A 27 -12.07 6.75 -2.57
C SER A 27 -12.87 5.45 -2.46
N GLY A 28 -12.45 4.55 -1.58
CA GLY A 28 -13.09 3.24 -1.39
C GLY A 28 -12.54 2.14 -2.31
N GLY A 29 -13.32 1.07 -2.49
CA GLY A 29 -12.96 -0.07 -3.35
C GLY A 29 -13.37 -1.43 -2.78
N SER A 30 -13.29 -2.45 -3.65
CA SER A 30 -13.50 -3.87 -3.29
C SER A 30 -12.48 -4.35 -2.26
N LYS A 31 -12.71 -5.52 -1.64
CA LYS A 31 -11.76 -6.12 -0.68
C LYS A 31 -10.34 -6.19 -1.25
N THR A 32 -10.18 -6.60 -2.51
CA THR A 32 -8.89 -6.65 -3.21
C THR A 32 -8.23 -5.28 -3.38
N VAL A 33 -9.01 -4.25 -3.70
CA VAL A 33 -8.48 -2.87 -3.83
C VAL A 33 -8.02 -2.36 -2.46
N LYS A 34 -8.81 -2.59 -1.40
CA LYS A 34 -8.42 -2.21 -0.03
C LYS A 34 -7.15 -2.93 0.42
N HIS A 35 -7.02 -4.21 0.09
CA HIS A 35 -5.81 -5.00 0.35
C HIS A 35 -4.59 -4.43 -0.38
N ALA A 36 -4.71 -4.18 -1.68
CA ALA A 36 -3.64 -3.58 -2.48
C ALA A 36 -3.22 -2.19 -1.97
N LYS A 37 -4.18 -1.35 -1.55
CA LYS A 37 -3.90 -0.07 -0.90
C LYS A 37 -3.17 -0.25 0.43
N ALA A 38 -3.61 -1.21 1.25
CA ALA A 38 -2.98 -1.53 2.53
C ALA A 38 -1.51 -1.94 2.35
N VAL A 39 -1.22 -2.82 1.39
CA VAL A 39 0.14 -3.20 0.99
C VAL A 39 0.97 -1.98 0.60
N GLY A 40 0.45 -1.15 -0.31
CA GLY A 40 1.12 0.05 -0.78
C GLY A 40 1.38 1.09 0.32
N VAL A 41 0.42 1.29 1.23
CA VAL A 41 0.56 2.18 2.40
C VAL A 41 1.67 1.71 3.32
N TYR A 42 1.74 0.41 3.61
CA TYR A 42 2.76 -0.14 4.51
C TYR A 42 4.17 0.03 3.94
N VAL A 43 4.37 -0.39 2.68
CA VAL A 43 5.66 -0.25 1.99
C VAL A 43 6.06 1.22 1.85
N ALA A 44 5.14 2.10 1.45
CA ALA A 44 5.41 3.54 1.37
C ALA A 44 5.81 4.13 2.71
N ARG A 45 5.15 3.74 3.79
CA ARG A 45 5.47 4.26 5.12
C ARG A 45 6.82 3.77 5.62
N LYS A 46 7.14 2.49 5.43
CA LYS A 46 8.46 1.91 5.75
C LYS A 46 9.59 2.50 4.90
N SER A 47 9.30 2.87 3.65
CA SER A 47 10.20 3.63 2.77
C SER A 47 10.41 5.09 3.18
N GLY A 48 9.78 5.58 4.25
CA GLY A 48 9.96 6.94 4.76
C GLY A 48 8.98 7.99 4.18
N CYS A 49 7.97 7.59 3.41
CA CYS A 49 6.99 8.54 2.87
C CYS A 49 6.07 9.10 3.97
N GLU A 50 5.67 10.36 3.82
CA GLU A 50 4.75 11.02 4.75
C GLU A 50 3.29 10.59 4.53
N TYR A 51 2.51 10.54 5.61
CA TYR A 51 1.10 10.14 5.55
C TYR A 51 0.26 11.04 4.62
N GLY A 52 0.59 12.33 4.53
CA GLY A 52 -0.08 13.27 3.65
C GLY A 52 0.09 12.92 2.16
N ASP A 53 1.30 12.57 1.74
CA ASP A 53 1.58 12.22 0.34
C ASP A 53 1.07 10.84 -0.03
N ILE A 54 1.13 9.89 0.92
CA ILE A 54 0.48 8.57 0.78
C ILE A 54 -1.04 8.77 0.59
N ALA A 55 -1.67 9.65 1.38
CA ALA A 55 -3.11 9.89 1.29
C ALA A 55 -3.51 10.42 -0.09
N LYS A 56 -2.78 11.43 -0.59
CA LYS A 56 -2.99 11.99 -1.94
C LYS A 56 -2.79 10.94 -3.03
N THR A 57 -1.77 10.09 -2.89
CA THR A 57 -1.41 9.11 -3.92
C THR A 57 -2.38 7.92 -3.99
N PHE A 58 -2.91 7.47 -2.85
CA PHE A 58 -3.80 6.30 -2.73
C PHE A 58 -5.27 6.68 -2.50
N GLY A 59 -5.64 7.95 -2.74
CA GLY A 59 -7.03 8.39 -2.68
C GLY A 59 -7.67 8.28 -1.29
N TYR A 60 -6.90 8.45 -0.23
CA TYR A 60 -7.46 8.51 1.13
C TYR A 60 -7.92 9.93 1.47
N ALA A 61 -8.96 10.02 2.29
CA ALA A 61 -9.53 11.31 2.69
C ALA A 61 -8.54 12.21 3.45
N ASN A 62 -7.63 11.62 4.24
CA ASN A 62 -6.65 12.35 5.05
C ASN A 62 -5.54 11.42 5.58
N GLU A 63 -4.50 12.02 6.12
CA GLU A 63 -3.38 11.34 6.80
C GLU A 63 -3.84 10.43 7.95
N LYS A 64 -4.89 10.79 8.69
CA LYS A 64 -5.43 9.99 9.79
C LYS A 64 -5.98 8.65 9.30
N SER A 65 -6.57 8.64 8.10
CA SER A 65 -7.05 7.42 7.45
C SER A 65 -5.88 6.50 7.09
N VAL A 66 -4.80 7.07 6.57
CA VAL A 66 -3.57 6.32 6.26
C VAL A 66 -2.93 5.76 7.53
N SER A 67 -2.79 6.57 8.57
CA SER A 67 -2.23 6.15 9.86
C SER A 67 -3.01 4.97 10.48
N ARG A 68 -4.35 5.01 10.43
CA ARG A 68 -5.20 3.89 10.86
C ARG A 68 -4.98 2.63 10.03
N VAL A 69 -4.88 2.77 8.70
CA VAL A 69 -4.59 1.63 7.80
C VAL A 69 -3.21 1.06 8.10
N PHE A 70 -2.18 1.90 8.21
CA PHE A 70 -0.83 1.47 8.54
C PHE A 70 -0.77 0.72 9.87
N THR A 71 -1.42 1.25 10.91
CA THR A 71 -1.48 0.62 12.24
C THR A 71 -2.19 -0.72 12.18
N LYS A 72 -3.28 -0.80 11.41
CA LYS A 72 -4.01 -2.06 11.21
C LYS A 72 -3.15 -3.09 10.46
N VAL A 73 -2.55 -2.70 9.34
CA VAL A 73 -1.69 -3.58 8.54
C VAL A 73 -0.48 -4.06 9.34
N SER A 74 0.13 -3.19 10.16
CA SER A 74 1.25 -3.58 11.03
C SER A 74 0.88 -4.64 12.05
N LYS A 75 -0.39 -4.73 12.45
CA LYS A 75 -0.89 -5.80 13.31
C LYS A 75 -1.27 -7.02 12.49
N ASP A 76 -2.02 -6.82 11.41
CA ASP A 76 -2.52 -7.89 10.55
C ASP A 76 -1.37 -8.67 9.90
N ILE A 77 -0.25 -8.02 9.55
CA ILE A 77 0.92 -8.67 8.93
C ILE A 77 1.58 -9.73 9.80
N LEU A 78 1.37 -9.68 11.13
CA LEU A 78 1.87 -10.69 12.07
C LEU A 78 1.03 -11.98 12.06
N TYR A 79 -0.21 -11.91 11.56
CA TYR A 79 -1.18 -13.01 11.59
C TYR A 79 -1.66 -13.43 10.20
N ASP A 80 -1.57 -12.55 9.21
CA ASP A 80 -1.99 -12.78 7.83
C ASP A 80 -0.76 -13.00 6.94
N SER A 81 -0.44 -14.27 6.73
CA SER A 81 0.70 -14.70 5.90
C SER A 81 0.57 -14.26 4.43
N THR A 82 -0.65 -14.01 3.95
CA THR A 82 -0.87 -13.53 2.57
C THR A 82 -0.48 -12.07 2.48
N LEU A 83 -0.95 -11.25 3.41
CA LEU A 83 -0.58 -9.84 3.50
C LEU A 83 0.92 -9.64 3.67
N GLN A 84 1.55 -10.45 4.52
CA GLN A 84 3.01 -10.43 4.71
C GLN A 84 3.75 -10.77 3.40
N ARG A 85 3.33 -11.84 2.72
CA ARG A 85 3.92 -12.24 1.45
C ARG A 85 3.78 -11.16 0.38
N ASP A 86 2.62 -10.52 0.27
CA ASP A 86 2.38 -9.46 -0.72
C ASP A 86 3.20 -8.20 -0.42
N VAL A 87 3.29 -7.81 0.85
CA VAL A 87 4.12 -6.69 1.32
C VAL A 87 5.59 -6.93 1.01
N ASN A 88 6.11 -8.11 1.35
CA ASN A 88 7.50 -8.48 1.06
C ASN A 88 7.74 -8.50 -0.46
N ALA A 89 6.84 -9.10 -1.24
CA ALA A 89 6.99 -9.14 -2.70
C ALA A 89 7.02 -7.75 -3.34
N VAL A 90 6.24 -6.79 -2.84
CA VAL A 90 6.27 -5.40 -3.31
C VAL A 90 7.57 -4.71 -2.89
N ALA A 91 8.01 -4.89 -1.64
CA ALA A 91 9.23 -4.28 -1.15
C ALA A 91 10.50 -4.85 -1.80
N GLU A 92 10.60 -6.16 -1.98
CA GLU A 92 11.70 -6.82 -2.70
C GLU A 92 11.83 -6.30 -4.14
N LYS A 93 10.71 -6.16 -4.86
CA LYS A 93 10.70 -5.58 -6.21
C LYS A 93 11.17 -4.13 -6.26
N LEU A 94 11.07 -3.41 -5.15
CA LEU A 94 11.47 -2.01 -5.01
C LEU A 94 12.84 -1.86 -4.34
N GLY A 95 13.45 -2.95 -3.86
CA GLY A 95 14.68 -2.91 -3.07
C GLY A 95 14.51 -2.18 -1.72
N ILE A 96 13.32 -2.20 -1.14
CA ILE A 96 13.03 -1.55 0.14
C ILE A 96 13.24 -2.57 1.27
N ASP A 97 14.07 -2.22 2.24
CA ASP A 97 14.23 -2.99 3.46
C ASP A 97 13.06 -2.73 4.42
N LEU A 98 12.38 -3.79 4.84
CA LEU A 98 11.19 -3.71 5.69
C LEU A 98 11.46 -4.12 7.14
N ASP A 99 12.70 -4.50 7.47
CA ASP A 99 13.11 -4.97 8.80
C ASP A 99 12.85 -3.90 9.88
#